data_AF-A0A6I8M8S4-F1
#
_entry.id   AF-A0A6I8M8S4-F1
#
_cell.length_a   1.000
_cell.length_b   1.000
_cell.length_c   1.000
_cell.angle_alpha   90.00
_cell.angle_beta   90.00
_cell.angle_gamma   90.00
#
_symmetry.space_group_name_H-M   'P 1'
#
loop_
_entity.id
_entity.type
_entity.pdbx_description
1 polymer ?
#
loop_
_entity_poly.entity_id
_entity_poly.type
_entity_poly.pdbx_seq_one_letter_code
_entity_poly.pdbx_strand_id
1 'polypeptide(L)'
;MILKLFKNDLYDLLKLLYDSQIKVKQDEYAALSQQEMADILSFSKVKVNKMIKELKENNFIQNYKDKKSKYIITNDGLRVIEIFETGLEGK
;
A
#
# COMPACT_ATOMS: atom_id res chain seq x y z
N MET A 1 -4.87 -12.77 11.98
CA MET A 1 -3.40 -12.56 12.09
C MET A 1 -2.95 -11.35 11.28
N ILE A 2 -3.46 -11.16 10.05
CA ILE A 2 -3.12 -10.05 9.13
C ILE A 2 -3.49 -8.65 9.67
N LEU A 3 -4.67 -8.49 10.29
CA LEU A 3 -5.14 -7.17 10.75
C LEU A 3 -4.40 -6.59 11.96
N LYS A 4 -3.71 -7.44 12.76
CA LYS A 4 -2.99 -6.97 13.96
C LYS A 4 -1.84 -6.01 13.64
N LEU A 5 -1.35 -6.03 12.40
CA LEU A 5 -0.27 -5.18 11.92
C LEU A 5 -0.77 -3.81 11.42
N PHE A 6 -2.03 -3.72 10.98
CA PHE A 6 -2.57 -2.50 10.40
C PHE A 6 -3.07 -1.54 11.48
N LYS A 7 -2.24 -0.54 11.80
CA LYS A 7 -2.69 0.72 12.39
C LYS A 7 -3.27 1.62 11.28
N ASN A 8 -4.11 2.58 11.66
CA ASN A 8 -4.74 3.52 10.72
C ASN A 8 -3.74 4.09 9.69
N ASP A 9 -2.58 4.58 10.16
CA ASP A 9 -1.55 5.12 9.27
C ASP A 9 -1.01 4.14 8.20
N LEU A 10 -0.86 2.85 8.54
CA LEU A 10 -0.35 1.84 7.61
C LEU A 10 -1.42 1.49 6.58
N TYR A 11 -2.68 1.47 7.01
CA TYR A 11 -3.82 1.28 6.13
C TYR A 11 -4.00 2.48 5.21
N ASP A 12 -3.92 3.72 5.71
CA ASP A 12 -4.01 4.94 4.91
C ASP A 12 -2.98 4.96 3.78
N LEU A 13 -1.75 4.51 4.05
CA LEU A 13 -0.71 4.36 3.03
C LEU A 13 -1.05 3.28 2.00
N LEU A 14 -1.50 2.10 2.45
CA LEU A 14 -1.89 1.01 1.54
C LEU A 14 -3.08 1.42 0.67
N LYS A 15 -4.07 2.11 1.25
CA LYS A 15 -5.25 2.63 0.58
C LYS A 15 -4.89 3.71 -0.43
N LEU A 16 -3.98 4.63 -0.10
CA LEU A 16 -3.44 5.60 -1.06
C LEU A 16 -2.80 4.91 -2.27
N LEU A 17 -2.00 3.86 -2.05
CA LEU A 17 -1.43 3.08 -3.14
C LEU A 17 -2.52 2.41 -3.98
N TYR A 18 -3.57 1.88 -3.35
CA TYR A 18 -4.69 1.24 -4.04
C TYR A 18 -5.47 2.22 -4.92
N ASP A 19 -5.84 3.37 -4.36
CA ASP A 19 -6.62 4.39 -5.07
C ASP A 19 -5.82 5.08 -6.19
N SER A 20 -4.49 5.03 -6.12
CA SER A 20 -3.58 5.61 -7.12
C SER A 20 -3.07 4.62 -8.17
N GLN A 21 -3.61 3.39 -8.19
CA GLN A 21 -3.25 2.40 -9.21
C GLN A 21 -3.66 2.91 -10.61
N ILE A 22 -2.75 2.76 -11.56
CA ILE A 22 -3.00 3.01 -12.97
C ILE A 22 -2.88 1.71 -13.76
N LYS A 23 -3.75 1.56 -14.76
CA LYS A 23 -3.70 0.43 -15.70
C LYS A 23 -3.01 0.84 -16.99
N VAL A 24 -1.90 0.19 -17.30
CA VAL A 24 -1.14 0.41 -18.54
C VAL A 24 -1.00 -0.92 -19.26
N LYS A 25 -1.76 -1.09 -20.35
CA LYS A 25 -1.87 -2.37 -21.07
C LYS A 25 -2.36 -3.49 -20.14
N GLN A 26 -1.51 -4.49 -19.86
CA GLN A 26 -1.79 -5.63 -18.99
C GLN A 26 -1.26 -5.42 -17.56
N ASP A 27 -0.55 -4.31 -17.31
CA ASP A 27 0.06 -4.03 -16.02
C ASP A 27 -0.80 -3.07 -15.20
N GLU A 28 -0.85 -3.29 -13.88
CA GLU A 28 -1.52 -2.43 -12.91
C GLU A 28 -0.57 -2.14 -11.74
N TYR A 29 -0.30 -0.86 -11.47
CA TYR A 29 0.63 -0.43 -10.43
C TYR A 29 0.36 1.00 -10.00
N ALA A 30 0.72 1.34 -8.77
CA ALA A 30 0.75 2.72 -8.27
C ALA A 30 2.10 3.36 -8.60
N ALA A 31 2.10 4.62 -9.03
CA ALA A 31 3.30 5.35 -9.45
C ALA A 31 3.55 6.59 -8.59
N LEU A 32 3.77 6.40 -7.29
CA LEU A 32 4.02 7.47 -6.33
C LEU A 32 5.41 7.35 -5.72
N SER A 33 6.12 8.46 -5.60
CA SER A 33 7.32 8.55 -4.78
C SER A 33 6.99 8.61 -3.30
N GLN A 34 7.97 8.27 -2.45
CA GLN A 34 7.82 8.35 -0.99
C GLN A 34 7.69 9.79 -0.48
N GLN A 35 8.09 10.80 -1.27
CA GLN A 35 7.84 12.20 -0.95
C GLN A 35 6.38 12.57 -1.25
N GLU A 36 5.87 12.21 -2.44
CA GLU A 36 4.46 12.47 -2.79
C GLU A 36 3.51 11.80 -1.80
N MET A 37 3.78 10.55 -1.42
CA MET A 37 3.01 9.86 -0.38
C MET A 37 3.06 10.58 0.98
N ALA A 38 4.22 11.15 1.34
CA ALA A 38 4.38 11.89 2.58
C ALA A 38 3.57 13.20 2.54
N ASP A 39 3.61 13.91 1.41
CA ASP A 39 2.88 15.17 1.22
C ASP A 39 1.37 14.93 1.22
N ILE A 40 0.88 13.89 0.53
CA ILE A 40 -0.56 13.56 0.46
C ILE A 40 -1.12 13.16 1.83
N LEU A 41 -0.39 12.31 2.58
CA LEU A 41 -0.84 11.82 3.89
C LEU A 41 -0.47 12.77 5.05
N SER A 42 0.16 13.91 4.76
CA SER A 42 0.71 14.83 5.78
C SER A 42 1.62 14.13 6.80
N PHE A 43 2.43 13.18 6.32
CA PHE A 43 3.41 12.43 7.11
C PHE A 43 4.83 12.90 6.83
N SER A 44 5.77 12.55 7.71
CA SER A 44 7.18 12.72 7.37
C SER A 44 7.61 11.65 6.35
N LYS A 45 8.51 12.02 5.44
CA LYS A 45 9.14 11.06 4.52
C LYS A 45 9.76 9.88 5.26
N VAL A 46 10.39 10.12 6.41
CA VAL A 46 10.98 9.05 7.25
C VAL A 46 9.92 8.05 7.71
N LYS A 47 8.73 8.52 8.11
CA LYS A 47 7.61 7.65 8.49
C LYS A 47 7.12 6.83 7.29
N VAL A 48 6.92 7.46 6.14
CA VAL A 48 6.52 6.76 4.90
C VAL A 48 7.54 5.70 4.49
N ASN A 49 8.84 6.00 4.54
CA ASN A 49 9.88 5.03 4.21
C ASN A 49 9.82 3.79 5.09
N LYS A 50 9.57 3.98 6.41
CA LYS A 50 9.39 2.86 7.35
C LYS A 50 8.16 2.03 7.02
N MET A 51 7.02 2.68 6.76
CA MET A 51 5.77 1.99 6.43
C MET A 51 5.85 1.25 5.08
N ILE A 52 6.50 1.82 4.06
CA ILE A 52 6.77 1.11 2.79
C ILE A 52 7.64 -0.12 3.02
N LYS A 53 8.66 -0.02 3.87
CA LYS A 53 9.49 -1.18 4.24
C LYS A 53 8.65 -2.26 4.93
N GLU A 54 7.82 -1.87 5.89
CA GLU A 54 6.93 -2.78 6.62
C GLU A 54 5.91 -3.47 5.70
N LEU A 55 5.27 -2.73 4.79
CA LEU A 55 4.34 -3.31 3.80
C LEU A 55 5.04 -4.34 2.89
N LYS A 56 6.31 -4.11 2.53
CA LYS A 56 7.10 -5.05 1.72
C LYS A 56 7.51 -6.29 2.49
N GLU A 57 8.01 -6.11 3.72
CA GLU A 57 8.45 -7.21 4.58
C GLU A 57 7.30 -8.16 4.93
N ASN A 58 6.07 -7.65 4.99
CA ASN A 58 4.86 -8.44 5.22
C ASN A 58 4.12 -8.84 3.93
N ASN A 59 4.75 -8.70 2.76
CA ASN A 59 4.20 -9.10 1.46
C ASN A 59 2.86 -8.42 1.09
N PHE A 60 2.56 -7.23 1.57
CA PHE A 60 1.36 -6.46 1.15
C PHE A 60 1.58 -5.69 -0.14
N ILE A 61 2.81 -5.24 -0.39
CA ILE A 61 3.21 -4.57 -1.64
C ILE A 61 4.56 -5.08 -2.13
N GLN A 62 4.82 -4.91 -3.42
CA GLN A 62 6.10 -5.21 -4.07
C GLN A 62 6.48 -4.10 -5.05
N ASN A 63 7.75 -4.01 -5.45
CA ASN A 63 8.13 -3.10 -6.52
C ASN A 63 7.63 -3.62 -7.87
N TYR A 64 7.00 -2.76 -8.66
CA TYR A 64 6.68 -3.07 -10.05
C TYR A 64 7.97 -3.07 -10.89
N LYS A 65 8.35 -4.23 -11.44
CA LYS A 65 9.53 -4.41 -12.32
C LYS A 65 10.80 -3.77 -11.74
N ASP A 66 11.02 -3.97 -10.44
CA ASP A 66 12.17 -3.46 -9.66
C ASP A 66 12.30 -1.92 -9.59
N LYS A 67 11.28 -1.16 -10.01
CA LYS A 67 11.31 0.31 -9.97
C LYS A 67 10.93 0.83 -8.59
N LYS A 68 11.83 1.60 -7.97
CA LYS A 68 11.73 2.07 -6.56
C LYS A 68 10.50 2.92 -6.20
N SER A 69 9.82 3.53 -7.17
CA SER A 69 8.64 4.38 -6.98
C SER A 69 7.40 3.85 -7.71
N LYS A 70 7.40 2.55 -8.02
CA LYS A 70 6.25 1.89 -8.60
C LYS A 70 5.92 0.65 -7.79
N TYR A 71 4.66 0.52 -7.39
CA TYR A 71 4.24 -0.51 -6.44
C TYR A 71 3.10 -1.35 -7.02
N ILE A 72 3.20 -2.67 -6.83
CA ILE A 72 2.10 -3.62 -7.02
C ILE A 72 1.55 -3.94 -5.64
N ILE A 73 0.23 -3.95 -5.50
CA ILE A 73 -0.45 -4.49 -4.31
C ILE A 73 -0.63 -5.99 -4.52
N THR A 74 -0.20 -6.79 -3.55
CA THR A 74 -0.33 -8.25 -3.63
C THR A 74 -1.74 -8.69 -3.26
N ASN A 75 -2.06 -9.98 -3.42
CA ASN A 75 -3.31 -10.54 -2.94
C ASN A 75 -3.53 -10.33 -1.43
N ASP A 76 -2.46 -10.37 -0.63
CA ASP A 76 -2.54 -10.12 0.82
C ASP A 76 -2.89 -8.65 1.11
N GLY A 77 -2.30 -7.72 0.35
CA GLY A 77 -2.62 -6.29 0.45
C GLY A 77 -4.06 -6.00 0.03
N LEU A 78 -4.52 -6.61 -1.07
CA LEU A 78 -5.90 -6.48 -1.54
C LEU A 78 -6.90 -7.02 -0.52
N ARG A 79 -6.57 -8.12 0.16
CA ARG A 79 -7.41 -8.67 1.22
C ARG A 79 -7.56 -7.71 2.40
N VAL A 80 -6.51 -6.97 2.74
CA VAL A 80 -6.59 -5.93 3.77
C VAL A 80 -7.54 -4.81 3.32
N ILE A 81 -7.40 -4.33 2.08
CA ILE A 81 -8.32 -3.33 1.51
C ILE A 81 -9.76 -3.84 1.59
N GLU A 82 -10.02 -5.06 1.13
CA GLU A 82 -11.36 -5.65 1.16
C GLU A 82 -11.96 -5.67 2.57
N ILE A 83 -11.20 -6.12 3.58
CA ILE A 83 -11.68 -6.18 4.97
C ILE A 83 -12.06 -4.79 5.49
N PHE A 84 -11.21 -3.78 5.25
CA PHE A 84 -11.44 -2.42 5.77
C PHE A 84 -12.54 -1.67 5.00
N GLU A 85 -12.70 -1.89 3.69
CA GLU A 85 -13.74 -1.24 2.87
C GLU A 85 -15.12 -1.88 3.04
N THR A 86 -15.18 -3.20 3.23
CA THR A 86 -16.46 -3.94 3.28
C THR A 86 -16.92 -4.26 4.71
N GLY A 87 -16.05 -4.07 5.72
CA GLY A 87 -16.33 -4.43 7.10
C GLY A 87 -16.45 -5.94 7.35
N LEU A 88 -16.10 -6.79 6.38
CA LEU A 88 -16.13 -8.24 6.51
C LEU A 88 -14.86 -8.73 7.22
N GLU A 89 -14.86 -8.68 8.56
CA GLU A 89 -14.12 -9.69 9.31
C GLU A 89 -14.76 -11.04 8.98
N GLY A 90 -13.94 -11.98 8.48
CA GLY A 90 -14.39 -13.25 7.91
C GLY A 90 -15.56 -13.90 8.65
N LYS A 91 -16.64 -14.16 7.90
CA LYS A 91 -17.56 -15.23 8.23
C LYS A 91 -16.86 -16.58 8.09
#